data_AF-A0A218P8A8-F1
#
_entry.id   AF-A0A218P8A8-F1
#
_cell.length_a   1.000
_cell.length_b   1.000
_cell.length_c   1.000
_cell.angle_alpha   90.00
_cell.angle_beta   90.00
_cell.angle_gamma   90.00
#
_symmetry.space_group_name_H-M   'P 1'
#
loop_
_entity.id
_entity.type
_entity.pdbx_description
1 polymer ?
#
loop_
_entity_poly.entity_id
_entity_poly.type
_entity_poly.pdbx_seq_one_letter_code
_entity_poly.pdbx_strand_id
1 'polypeptide(L)'
;MMVNWKSLLTWAGVGSFVGFAIAVSLYSSSGENEKAVYLIYAGLVAGILLSLKYRLELRASASAFPLGFLATSLLAALWMVTNVDPARIYAFIAVVMAVLMTIGPENYLDMFLAPLSYFGGFAVAMLTFKGYEPLQGTEGAVMSLFVVGVMGAILVFFALFARWAFEMARNISRR
;
A
#
# COMPACT_ATOMS: atom_id res chain seq x y z
N MET A 1 -17.65 1.48 22.23
CA MET A 1 -17.28 0.39 21.29
C MET A 1 -15.80 0.55 21.00
N MET A 2 -14.93 -0.37 21.45
CA MET A 2 -13.48 -0.28 21.15
C MET A 2 -13.27 -0.41 19.64
N VAL A 3 -12.56 0.54 19.04
CA VAL A 3 -12.23 0.52 17.61
C VAL A 3 -11.20 -0.59 17.38
N ASN A 4 -11.55 -1.57 16.55
CA ASN A 4 -10.60 -2.59 16.11
C ASN A 4 -9.68 -1.97 15.05
N TRP A 5 -8.48 -1.58 15.46
CA TRP A 5 -7.51 -0.93 14.59
C TRP A 5 -7.12 -1.79 13.38
N LYS A 6 -7.04 -3.12 13.53
CA LYS A 6 -6.72 -4.03 12.41
C LYS A 6 -7.77 -3.94 11.31
N SER A 7 -9.04 -4.00 11.73
CA SER A 7 -10.19 -3.87 10.82
C SER A 7 -10.17 -2.51 10.14
N LEU A 8 -9.98 -1.45 10.91
CA LEU A 8 -9.96 -0.07 10.41
C LEU A 8 -8.89 0.14 9.35
N LEU A 9 -7.63 -0.24 9.62
CA LEU A 9 -6.53 -0.05 8.67
C LEU A 9 -6.65 -0.92 7.43
N THR A 10 -7.12 -2.16 7.58
CA THR A 10 -7.35 -3.05 6.44
C THR A 10 -8.39 -2.44 5.49
N TRP A 11 -9.56 -2.05 6.04
CA TRP A 11 -10.62 -1.45 5.23
C TRP A 11 -10.26 -0.08 4.68
N ALA A 12 -9.51 0.75 5.42
CA ALA A 12 -9.00 2.01 4.92
C ALA A 12 -8.12 1.77 3.68
N GLY A 13 -7.17 0.84 3.75
CA GLY A 13 -6.31 0.52 2.62
C GLY A 13 -7.06 -0.06 1.42
N VAL A 14 -7.96 -1.04 1.64
CA VAL A 14 -8.78 -1.61 0.56
C VAL A 14 -9.70 -0.55 -0.05
N GLY A 15 -10.33 0.28 0.78
CA GLY A 15 -11.19 1.38 0.34
C GLY A 15 -10.43 2.40 -0.50
N SER A 16 -9.25 2.81 -0.07
CA SER A 16 -8.36 3.69 -0.84
C SER A 16 -7.96 3.09 -2.18
N PHE A 17 -7.64 1.78 -2.23
CA PHE A 17 -7.35 1.08 -3.47
C PHE A 17 -8.56 1.07 -4.42
N VAL A 18 -9.76 0.77 -3.93
CA VAL A 18 -10.99 0.81 -4.74
C VAL A 18 -11.24 2.21 -5.26
N GLY A 19 -11.09 3.23 -4.41
CA GLY A 19 -11.20 4.64 -4.79
C GLY A 19 -10.20 5.02 -5.90
N PHE A 20 -8.96 4.55 -5.80
CA PHE A 20 -7.96 4.70 -6.85
C PHE A 20 -8.37 4.01 -8.15
N ALA A 21 -8.80 2.75 -8.10
CA ALA A 21 -9.19 2.00 -9.30
C ALA A 21 -10.35 2.68 -10.03
N ILE A 22 -11.34 3.20 -9.30
CA ILE A 22 -12.44 3.98 -9.87
C ILE A 22 -11.90 5.29 -10.46
N ALA A 23 -11.03 6.02 -9.75
CA ALA A 23 -10.44 7.26 -10.26
C ALA A 23 -9.70 7.05 -11.58
N VAL A 24 -8.93 5.96 -11.71
CA VAL A 24 -8.24 5.59 -12.95
C VAL A 24 -9.24 5.22 -14.05
N SER A 25 -10.31 4.48 -13.73
CA SER A 25 -11.33 4.12 -14.73
C SER A 25 -12.10 5.31 -15.30
N LEU A 26 -12.21 6.39 -14.51
CA LEU A 26 -12.86 7.64 -14.89
C LEU A 26 -11.89 8.67 -15.50
N TYR A 27 -10.60 8.31 -15.59
CA TYR A 27 -9.59 9.18 -16.17
C TYR A 27 -9.87 9.37 -17.66
N SER A 28 -10.21 10.61 -18.03
CA SER A 28 -10.36 11.04 -19.42
C SER A 28 -9.20 11.95 -19.78
N SER A 29 -8.62 11.76 -20.97
CA SER A 29 -7.57 12.63 -21.51
C SER A 29 -8.05 14.06 -21.79
N SER A 30 -9.37 14.32 -21.76
CA SER A 30 -9.98 15.65 -21.95
C SER A 30 -9.88 16.57 -20.73
N GLY A 31 -9.34 16.11 -19.59
CA GLY A 31 -9.20 16.93 -18.37
C GLY A 31 -10.49 17.20 -17.60
N GLU A 32 -11.65 16.78 -18.10
CA GLU A 32 -12.97 17.02 -17.46
C GLU A 32 -13.10 16.38 -16.06
N ASN A 33 -12.28 15.36 -15.76
CA ASN A 33 -12.37 14.56 -14.54
C ASN A 33 -11.13 14.65 -13.62
N GLU A 34 -10.35 15.73 -13.64
CA GLU A 34 -9.16 15.88 -12.76
C GLU A 34 -9.44 15.71 -11.25
N LYS A 35 -10.70 15.94 -10.84
CA LYS A 35 -11.15 15.76 -9.45
C LYS A 35 -11.40 14.29 -9.09
N ALA A 36 -11.43 13.37 -10.06
CA ALA A 36 -11.66 11.95 -9.81
C ALA A 36 -10.60 11.33 -8.89
N VAL A 37 -9.37 11.88 -8.85
CA VAL A 37 -8.31 11.42 -7.93
C VAL A 37 -8.73 11.50 -6.45
N TYR A 38 -9.62 12.42 -6.07
CA TYR A 38 -10.12 12.52 -4.70
C TYR A 38 -11.03 11.35 -4.28
N LEU A 39 -11.44 10.50 -5.22
CA LEU A 39 -12.11 9.24 -4.90
C LEU A 39 -11.24 8.31 -4.05
N ILE A 40 -9.91 8.48 -4.03
CA ILE A 40 -9.00 7.77 -3.12
C ILE A 40 -9.35 8.10 -1.65
N TYR A 41 -9.58 9.38 -1.33
CA TYR A 41 -10.00 9.79 0.02
C TYR A 41 -11.46 9.41 0.31
N ALA A 42 -12.35 9.51 -0.69
CA ALA A 42 -13.72 9.02 -0.52
C ALA A 42 -13.74 7.52 -0.20
N GLY A 43 -12.91 6.73 -0.90
CA GLY A 43 -12.70 5.32 -0.66
C GLY A 43 -12.11 5.03 0.73
N LEU A 44 -11.13 5.82 1.18
CA LEU A 44 -10.59 5.75 2.54
C LEU A 44 -11.68 5.92 3.59
N VAL A 45 -12.49 6.98 3.47
CA VAL A 45 -13.59 7.28 4.40
C VAL A 45 -14.64 6.17 4.37
N ALA A 46 -15.04 5.71 3.18
CA ALA A 46 -15.97 4.60 3.03
C ALA A 46 -15.44 3.31 3.67
N GLY A 47 -14.15 3.00 3.51
CA GLY A 47 -13.48 1.88 4.17
C GLY A 47 -13.53 1.98 5.69
N ILE A 48 -13.19 3.15 6.25
CA ILE A 48 -13.29 3.40 7.70
C ILE A 48 -14.73 3.18 8.19
N LEU A 49 -15.73 3.67 7.47
CA LEU A 49 -17.14 3.47 7.82
C LEU A 49 -17.55 1.99 7.72
N LEU A 50 -17.09 1.25 6.72
CA LEU A 50 -17.33 -0.19 6.60
C LEU A 50 -16.74 -0.98 7.76
N SER A 51 -15.61 -0.55 8.32
CA SER A 51 -14.97 -1.20 9.47
C SER A 51 -15.83 -1.20 10.74
N LEU A 52 -16.79 -0.27 10.85
CA LEU A 52 -17.73 -0.20 11.96
C LEU A 52 -18.75 -1.35 11.92
N LYS A 53 -19.10 -1.80 10.71
CA LYS A 53 -20.06 -2.87 10.46
C LYS A 53 -19.40 -4.24 10.27
N TYR A 54 -18.30 -4.29 9.52
CA TYR A 54 -17.59 -5.52 9.18
C TYR A 54 -16.24 -5.56 9.88
N ARG A 55 -16.14 -6.37 10.93
CA ARG A 55 -14.90 -6.53 11.69
C ARG A 55 -14.00 -7.57 11.05
N LEU A 56 -12.81 -7.14 10.63
CA LEU A 56 -11.74 -8.00 10.15
C LEU A 56 -10.59 -7.99 11.16
N GLU A 57 -10.15 -9.17 11.55
CA GLU A 57 -8.92 -9.38 12.32
C GLU A 57 -7.91 -9.96 11.36
N LEU A 58 -7.19 -9.07 10.66
CA LEU A 58 -6.18 -9.40 9.66
C LEU A 58 -4.94 -8.57 9.96
N ARG A 59 -3.80 -9.21 10.21
CA ARG A 59 -2.59 -8.53 10.71
C ARG A 59 -1.72 -7.99 9.59
N ALA A 60 -1.47 -8.78 8.55
CA ALA A 60 -0.59 -8.35 7.46
C ALA A 60 -1.23 -7.20 6.68
N SER A 61 -2.53 -7.28 6.39
CA SER A 61 -3.30 -6.27 5.68
C SER A 61 -3.38 -4.96 6.44
N ALA A 62 -3.65 -5.01 7.74
CA ALA A 62 -3.68 -3.83 8.59
C ALA A 62 -2.32 -3.13 8.65
N SER A 63 -1.23 -3.89 8.63
CA SER A 63 0.14 -3.35 8.68
C SER A 63 0.62 -2.87 7.31
N ALA A 64 0.11 -3.48 6.23
CA ALA A 64 0.47 -3.16 4.86
C ALA A 64 0.05 -1.73 4.46
N PHE A 65 -1.13 -1.27 4.90
CA PHE A 65 -1.59 0.10 4.65
C PHE A 65 -0.62 1.19 5.15
N PRO A 66 -0.30 1.27 6.46
CA PRO A 66 0.66 2.26 6.94
C PRO A 66 2.05 2.03 6.37
N LEU A 67 2.46 0.79 6.09
CA LEU A 67 3.72 0.53 5.40
C LEU A 67 3.78 1.15 4.01
N GLY A 68 2.74 1.00 3.19
CA GLY A 68 2.67 1.62 1.87
C GLY A 68 2.69 3.14 1.94
N PHE A 69 1.95 3.72 2.89
CA PHE A 69 1.96 5.17 3.12
C PHE A 69 3.33 5.68 3.56
N LEU A 70 3.94 5.03 4.56
CA LEU A 70 5.24 5.43 5.11
C LEU A 70 6.37 5.20 4.10
N ALA A 71 6.37 4.08 3.39
CA ALA A 71 7.34 3.78 2.34
C ALA A 71 7.35 4.90 1.29
N THR A 72 6.17 5.27 0.81
CA THR A 72 6.00 6.33 -0.19
C THR A 72 6.42 7.70 0.36
N SER A 73 6.00 8.01 1.60
CA SER A 73 6.30 9.30 2.25
C SER A 73 7.78 9.47 2.54
N LEU A 74 8.46 8.42 3.00
CA LEU A 74 9.90 8.42 3.26
C LEU A 74 10.69 8.54 1.96
N LEU A 75 10.30 7.83 0.90
CA LEU A 75 10.95 7.97 -0.39
C LEU A 75 10.76 9.37 -0.96
N ALA A 76 9.56 9.92 -0.84
CA ALA A 76 9.26 11.30 -1.22
C ALA A 76 10.13 12.30 -0.43
N ALA A 77 10.27 12.14 0.88
CA ALA A 77 11.14 12.98 1.71
C ALA A 77 12.63 12.80 1.36
N LEU A 78 13.08 11.58 1.08
CA LEU A 78 14.46 11.28 0.68
C LEU A 78 14.81 11.98 -0.63
N TRP A 79 13.87 12.01 -1.59
CA TRP A 79 14.01 12.75 -2.84
C TRP A 79 14.21 14.25 -2.66
N MET A 80 13.69 14.84 -1.57
CA MET A 80 13.88 16.27 -1.30
C MET A 80 15.32 16.62 -0.93
N VAL A 81 16.09 15.65 -0.42
CA VAL A 81 17.43 15.89 0.12
C VAL A 81 18.54 15.22 -0.69
N THR A 82 18.23 14.21 -1.51
CA THR A 82 19.19 13.54 -2.39
C THR A 82 18.51 13.02 -3.64
N ASN A 83 19.25 13.00 -4.76
CA ASN A 83 18.86 12.17 -5.89
C ASN A 83 18.83 10.70 -5.46
N VAL A 84 17.79 10.00 -5.89
CA VAL A 84 17.60 8.58 -5.56
C VAL A 84 17.85 7.76 -6.80
N ASP A 85 18.92 6.98 -6.77
CA ASP A 85 19.23 6.04 -7.84
C ASP A 85 18.35 4.77 -7.76
N PRO A 86 18.25 3.99 -8.85
CA PRO A 86 17.51 2.73 -8.84
C PRO A 86 17.95 1.75 -7.75
N ALA A 87 19.24 1.72 -7.40
CA ALA A 87 19.78 0.83 -6.38
C ALA A 87 19.20 1.12 -4.99
N ARG A 88 19.09 2.39 -4.60
CA ARG A 88 18.46 2.83 -3.35
C ARG A 88 16.96 2.49 -3.32
N ILE A 89 16.28 2.59 -4.45
CA ILE A 89 14.86 2.21 -4.57
C ILE A 89 14.69 0.71 -4.29
N TYR A 90 15.51 -0.16 -4.90
CA TYR A 90 15.46 -1.60 -4.65
C TYR A 90 15.85 -1.98 -3.22
N ALA A 91 16.86 -1.34 -2.65
CA ALA A 91 17.22 -1.54 -1.25
C ALA A 91 16.06 -1.18 -0.31
N PHE A 92 15.37 -0.08 -0.60
CA PHE A 92 14.20 0.37 0.16
C PHE A 92 13.04 -0.63 0.07
N ILE A 93 12.74 -1.13 -1.13
CA ILE A 93 11.77 -2.20 -1.36
C ILE A 93 12.14 -3.47 -0.58
N ALA A 94 13.42 -3.85 -0.55
CA ALA A 94 13.90 -5.02 0.19
C ALA A 94 13.65 -4.90 1.70
N VAL A 95 13.80 -3.69 2.27
CA VAL A 95 13.47 -3.43 3.68
C VAL A 95 11.96 -3.62 3.93
N VAL A 96 11.11 -3.07 3.06
CA VAL A 96 9.65 -3.25 3.15
C VAL A 96 9.27 -4.74 3.11
N MET A 97 9.89 -5.50 2.20
CA MET A 97 9.70 -6.95 2.13
C MET A 97 10.11 -7.66 3.42
N ALA A 98 11.30 -7.34 3.96
CA ALA A 98 11.79 -7.95 5.19
C ALA A 98 10.83 -7.72 6.35
N VAL A 99 10.30 -6.49 6.49
CA VAL A 99 9.30 -6.17 7.51
C VAL A 99 8.05 -7.02 7.35
N LEU A 100 7.50 -7.13 6.14
CA LEU A 100 6.29 -7.94 5.90
C LEU A 100 6.49 -9.44 6.13
N MET A 101 7.67 -9.97 5.82
CA MET A 101 8.03 -11.36 6.13
C MET A 101 8.06 -11.66 7.63
N THR A 102 8.37 -10.68 8.48
CA THR A 102 8.34 -10.86 9.95
C THR A 102 6.92 -10.88 10.51
N ILE A 103 6.00 -10.16 9.88
CA ILE A 103 4.60 -10.09 10.30
C ILE A 103 3.87 -11.40 9.96
N GLY A 104 3.97 -11.87 8.72
CA GLY A 104 3.29 -13.08 8.23
C GLY A 104 1.76 -12.99 8.18
N PRO A 105 1.10 -13.71 7.25
CA PRO A 105 -0.35 -13.66 7.09
C PRO A 105 -1.08 -14.48 8.18
N GLU A 106 -2.24 -14.00 8.65
CA GLU A 106 -3.11 -14.79 9.55
C GLU A 106 -3.93 -15.85 8.79
N ASN A 107 -4.31 -15.58 7.53
CA ASN A 107 -5.04 -16.50 6.66
C ASN A 107 -4.88 -16.11 5.18
N TYR A 108 -5.49 -16.87 4.26
CA TYR A 108 -5.43 -16.57 2.82
C TYR A 108 -6.04 -15.22 2.45
N LEU A 109 -7.11 -14.80 3.15
CA LEU A 109 -7.73 -13.49 2.92
C LEU A 109 -6.74 -12.36 3.29
N ASP A 110 -5.99 -12.52 4.38
CA ASP A 110 -4.94 -11.58 4.80
C ASP A 110 -3.85 -11.45 3.74
N MET A 111 -3.43 -12.58 3.15
CA MET A 111 -2.41 -12.60 2.09
C MET A 111 -2.90 -11.90 0.81
N PHE A 112 -4.19 -12.00 0.50
CA PHE A 112 -4.79 -11.37 -0.67
C PHE A 112 -5.07 -9.87 -0.48
N LEU A 113 -5.53 -9.47 0.71
CA LEU A 113 -5.87 -8.07 0.98
C LEU A 113 -4.63 -7.20 1.28
N ALA A 114 -3.54 -7.77 1.80
CA ALA A 114 -2.31 -7.05 2.08
C ALA A 114 -1.73 -6.25 0.89
N PRO A 115 -1.56 -6.80 -0.33
CA PRO A 115 -1.09 -6.01 -1.47
C PRO A 115 -2.04 -4.85 -1.83
N LEU A 116 -3.36 -5.06 -1.71
CA LEU A 116 -4.36 -4.01 -1.96
C LEU A 116 -4.27 -2.91 -0.89
N SER A 117 -4.16 -3.29 0.38
CA SER A 117 -3.99 -2.34 1.49
C SER A 117 -2.69 -1.56 1.37
N TYR A 118 -1.57 -2.20 1.01
CA TYR A 118 -0.29 -1.52 0.74
C TYR A 118 -0.45 -0.48 -0.37
N PHE A 119 -1.03 -0.89 -1.50
CA PHE A 119 -1.26 0.02 -2.61
C PHE A 119 -2.17 1.18 -2.21
N GLY A 120 -3.22 0.92 -1.43
CA GLY A 120 -4.09 1.96 -0.88
C GLY A 120 -3.32 3.00 -0.06
N GLY A 121 -2.37 2.56 0.76
CA GLY A 121 -1.48 3.45 1.51
C GLY A 121 -0.59 4.30 0.60
N PHE A 122 -0.01 3.68 -0.42
CA PHE A 122 0.72 4.38 -1.48
C PHE A 122 -0.14 5.43 -2.19
N ALA A 123 -1.36 5.08 -2.61
CA ALA A 123 -2.27 5.98 -3.32
C ALA A 123 -2.66 7.19 -2.48
N VAL A 124 -2.91 6.98 -1.18
CA VAL A 124 -3.18 8.05 -0.21
C VAL A 124 -1.96 8.97 -0.06
N ALA A 125 -0.75 8.41 0.05
CA ALA A 125 0.47 9.21 0.13
C ALA A 125 0.69 10.04 -1.14
N MET A 126 0.55 9.44 -2.32
CA MET A 126 0.66 10.14 -3.61
C MET A 126 -0.32 11.32 -3.71
N LEU A 127 -1.57 11.12 -3.28
CA LEU A 127 -2.57 12.20 -3.25
C LEU A 127 -2.24 13.25 -2.18
N THR A 128 -1.66 12.86 -1.05
CA THR A 128 -1.22 13.77 0.02
C THR A 128 -0.13 14.72 -0.47
N PHE A 129 0.79 14.22 -1.31
CA PHE A 129 1.84 15.01 -1.93
C PHE A 129 1.45 15.60 -3.30
N LYS A 130 0.15 15.58 -3.65
CA LYS A 130 -0.32 16.19 -4.90
C LYS A 130 -0.05 17.70 -4.90
N GLY A 131 0.56 18.21 -5.96
CA GLY A 131 0.89 19.63 -6.12
C GLY A 131 2.21 20.04 -5.49
N TYR A 132 3.00 19.10 -4.96
CA TYR A 132 4.33 19.39 -4.45
C TYR A 132 5.38 19.38 -5.58
N GLU A 133 5.78 20.58 -6.02
CA GLU A 133 6.65 20.80 -7.19
C GLU A 133 7.95 19.97 -7.20
N PRO A 134 8.71 19.81 -6.09
CA PRO A 134 9.94 19.02 -6.14
C PRO A 134 9.73 17.55 -6.54
N LEU A 135 8.55 16.99 -6.26
CA LEU A 135 8.21 15.60 -6.61
C LEU A 135 7.51 15.49 -7.96
N GLN A 136 6.76 16.51 -8.39
CA GLN A 136 5.97 16.49 -9.62
C GLN A 136 6.70 17.12 -10.82
N GLY A 137 7.71 17.95 -10.57
CA GLY A 137 8.55 18.58 -11.59
C GLY A 137 9.65 17.67 -12.14
N THR A 138 9.85 16.48 -11.56
CA THR A 138 10.84 15.50 -12.02
C THR A 138 10.19 14.16 -12.33
N GLU A 139 10.21 13.77 -13.62
CA GLU A 139 9.65 12.52 -14.11
C GLU A 139 10.24 11.29 -13.40
N GLY A 140 11.53 11.33 -13.04
CA GLY A 140 12.20 10.28 -12.26
C GLY A 140 11.67 10.10 -10.84
N ALA A 141 11.24 11.17 -10.17
CA ALA A 141 10.66 11.08 -8.82
C ALA A 141 9.27 10.41 -8.87
N VAL A 142 8.43 10.80 -9.83
CA VAL A 142 7.11 10.17 -10.03
C VAL A 142 7.24 8.69 -10.40
N MET A 143 8.14 8.36 -11.33
CA MET A 143 8.37 6.97 -11.74
C MET A 143 8.89 6.09 -10.60
N SER A 144 9.85 6.60 -9.81
CA SER A 144 10.38 5.86 -8.65
C SER A 144 9.33 5.61 -7.57
N LEU A 145 8.49 6.61 -7.27
CA LEU A 145 7.35 6.44 -6.34
C LEU A 145 6.37 5.40 -6.86
N PHE A 146 6.05 5.43 -8.16
CA PHE A 146 5.16 4.45 -8.77
C PHE A 146 5.74 3.03 -8.74
N VAL A 147 7.04 2.88 -8.99
CA VAL A 147 7.77 1.61 -8.85
C VAL A 147 7.65 1.08 -7.42
N VAL A 148 7.90 1.90 -6.39
CA VAL A 148 7.76 1.46 -4.99
C VAL A 148 6.33 1.13 -4.60
N GLY A 149 5.35 1.84 -5.16
CA GLY A 149 3.92 1.54 -4.95
C GLY A 149 3.51 0.21 -5.58
N VAL A 150 3.72 0.06 -6.88
CA VAL A 150 3.29 -1.12 -7.66
C VAL A 150 4.14 -2.35 -7.34
N MET A 151 5.47 -2.24 -7.49
CA MET A 151 6.36 -3.36 -7.19
C MET A 151 6.29 -3.73 -5.71
N GLY A 152 6.18 -2.73 -4.82
CA GLY A 152 5.98 -2.98 -3.40
C GLY A 152 4.74 -3.83 -3.13
N ALA A 153 3.59 -3.49 -3.75
CA ALA A 153 2.37 -4.30 -3.62
C ALA A 153 2.55 -5.74 -4.12
N ILE A 154 3.18 -5.93 -5.28
CA ILE A 154 3.48 -7.27 -5.81
C ILE A 154 4.37 -8.06 -4.84
N LEU A 155 5.39 -7.40 -4.29
CA LEU A 155 6.34 -8.02 -3.38
C LEU A 155 5.75 -8.28 -1.99
N VAL A 156 4.77 -7.50 -1.53
CA VAL A 156 3.98 -7.80 -0.33
C VAL A 156 3.34 -9.18 -0.46
N PHE A 157 2.71 -9.46 -1.61
CA PHE A 157 2.10 -10.76 -1.87
C PHE A 157 3.14 -11.88 -1.82
N PHE A 158 4.26 -11.74 -2.54
CA PHE A 158 5.31 -12.76 -2.55
C PHE A 158 5.99 -12.95 -1.19
N ALA A 159 6.20 -11.89 -0.42
CA ALA A 159 6.77 -11.97 0.92
C ALA A 159 5.89 -12.78 1.87
N LEU A 160 4.57 -12.51 1.86
CA LEU A 160 3.61 -13.24 2.68
C LEU A 160 3.43 -14.68 2.20
N PHE A 161 3.41 -14.91 0.88
CA PHE A 161 3.36 -16.25 0.30
C PHE A 161 4.60 -17.07 0.65
N ALA A 162 5.80 -16.50 0.50
CA ALA A 162 7.05 -17.15 0.86
C ALA A 162 7.07 -17.50 2.35
N ARG A 163 6.63 -16.57 3.21
CA ARG A 163 6.52 -16.81 4.66
C ARG A 163 5.59 -17.99 4.98
N TRP A 164 4.40 -18.01 4.37
CA TRP A 164 3.45 -19.11 4.50
C TRP A 164 4.04 -20.44 4.02
N ALA A 165 4.71 -20.46 2.86
CA ALA A 165 5.35 -21.65 2.31
C ALA A 165 6.44 -22.20 3.23
N PHE A 166 7.27 -21.34 3.82
CA PHE A 166 8.28 -21.76 4.81
C PHE A 166 7.67 -22.34 6.07
N GLU A 167 6.58 -21.74 6.58
CA GLU A 167 5.87 -22.27 7.75
C GLU A 167 5.24 -23.64 7.46
N MET A 168 4.68 -23.82 6.27
CA MET A 168 4.12 -25.09 5.84
C MET A 168 5.20 -26.17 5.68
N ALA A 169 6.31 -25.84 5.01
CA ALA A 169 7.45 -26.75 4.84
C ALA A 169 8.04 -27.19 6.20
N ARG A 170 8.18 -26.26 7.15
CA ARG A 170 8.66 -26.57 8.50
C ARG A 170 7.73 -27.54 9.22
N ASN A 171 6.42 -27.38 9.06
CA ASN A 171 5.43 -28.26 9.69
C ASN A 171 5.40 -29.66 9.05
N ILE A 172 5.71 -29.78 7.76
CA ILE A 172 5.86 -31.08 7.08
C ILE A 172 7.08 -31.83 7.62
N SER A 173 8.22 -31.14 7.82
CA SER A 173 9.44 -31.79 8.35
C SER A 173 9.33 -32.27 9.81
N ARG A 174 8.31 -31.81 10.55
CA ARG A 174 8.09 -32.13 11.97
C ARG A 174 7.06 -33.25 12.19
N ARG A 175 6.40 -33.73 11.13
CA ARG A 175 5.51 -34.89 11.15
C ARG A 175 6.25 -36.12 10.64
#